data_AF-A0A954WCJ0-F1
#
_entry.id   AF-A0A954WCJ0-F1
#
_cell.length_a   1.000
_cell.length_b   1.000
_cell.length_c   1.000
_cell.angle_alpha   90.00
_cell.angle_beta   90.00
_cell.angle_gamma   90.00
#
_symmetry.space_group_name_H-M   'P 1'
#
loop_
_entity.id
_entity.type
_entity.pdbx_description
1 polymer ?
#
loop_
_entity_poly.entity_id
_entity_poly.type
_entity_poly.pdbx_seq_one_letter_code
_entity_poly.pdbx_strand_id
1 'polypeptide(L)'
;SRELQTAHDLLCVTRLRVNDADVTVWRLKDGQERFELWSDWRTGRLRLLHNDRLVWARNVGWLSHPTGGMVEVALVDRQVIFAVDGVTWLRYPYESTQPRNDILRPIAIGGLRGSFRVDQIRVYRDVHYLHAYGVGWPWKASRPLAEDEYFVLGDNSPASMDSRQLGGRFVVREQILGRVWRSRLP
;
A
#
# COMPACT_ATOMS: atom_id res chain seq x y z
N SER A 1 -19.93 -8.01 -8.44
CA SER A 1 -18.86 -7.02 -8.18
C SER A 1 -18.05 -7.53 -7.01
N ARG A 2 -16.74 -7.80 -7.15
CA ARG A 2 -15.89 -8.24 -6.03
C ARG A 2 -15.35 -6.99 -5.35
N GLU A 3 -15.91 -6.62 -4.20
CA GLU A 3 -15.37 -5.54 -3.39
C GLU A 3 -14.02 -5.98 -2.83
N LEU A 4 -12.96 -5.25 -3.20
CA LEU A 4 -11.64 -5.42 -2.63
C LEU A 4 -11.65 -4.77 -1.24
N GLN A 5 -11.17 -5.48 -0.23
CA GLN A 5 -10.98 -4.90 1.09
C GLN A 5 -10.04 -3.71 0.99
N THR A 6 -10.41 -2.61 1.63
CA THR A 6 -9.63 -1.38 1.60
C THR A 6 -8.33 -1.58 2.38
N ALA A 7 -7.23 -1.07 1.86
CA ALA A 7 -5.94 -1.07 2.53
C ALA A 7 -5.63 0.36 2.96
N HIS A 8 -5.42 0.53 4.25
CA HIS A 8 -4.98 1.80 4.81
C HIS A 8 -3.47 1.94 4.80
N ASP A 9 -2.77 0.80 4.90
CA ASP A 9 -1.33 0.73 4.85
C ASP A 9 -0.89 0.26 3.46
N LEU A 10 -0.06 1.06 2.80
CA LEU A 10 0.39 0.84 1.44
C LEU A 10 1.80 1.37 1.23
N LEU A 11 2.52 0.72 0.33
CA LEU A 11 3.76 1.19 -0.27
C LEU A 11 3.60 1.16 -1.79
N CYS A 12 3.80 2.31 -2.43
CA CYS A 12 3.90 2.42 -3.88
C CYS A 12 5.37 2.59 -4.27
N VAL A 13 5.87 1.72 -5.13
CA VAL A 13 7.21 1.77 -5.70
C VAL A 13 7.08 1.95 -7.20
N THR A 14 7.79 2.91 -7.76
CA THR A 14 7.70 3.20 -9.19
C THR A 14 8.92 3.96 -9.67
N ARG A 15 9.29 3.78 -10.93
CA ARG A 15 10.26 4.65 -11.58
C ARG A 15 9.54 5.90 -12.07
N LEU A 16 10.00 7.05 -11.61
CA LEU A 16 9.54 8.36 -12.06
C LEU A 16 10.60 8.97 -12.99
N ARG A 17 10.18 9.50 -14.13
CA ARG A 17 11.01 10.33 -14.99
C ARG A 17 10.31 11.65 -15.23
N VAL A 18 10.97 12.75 -14.89
CA VAL A 18 10.43 14.09 -15.12
C VAL A 18 11.10 14.63 -16.38
N ASN A 19 10.29 15.00 -17.38
CA ASN A 19 10.81 15.55 -18.61
C ASN A 19 10.89 17.08 -18.48
N ASP A 20 9.73 17.69 -18.31
CA ASP A 20 9.52 19.15 -18.27
C ASP A 20 8.45 19.55 -17.26
N ALA A 21 7.99 18.62 -16.40
CA ALA A 21 7.02 18.95 -15.36
C ALA A 21 7.65 19.84 -14.28
N ASP A 22 7.04 20.99 -14.00
CA ASP A 22 7.45 21.87 -12.90
C ASP A 22 7.24 21.19 -11.54
N VAL A 23 6.12 20.47 -11.41
CA VAL A 23 5.70 19.85 -10.16
C VAL A 23 5.16 18.46 -10.38
N THR A 24 5.52 17.54 -9.48
CA THR A 24 4.80 16.26 -9.30
C THR A 24 4.19 16.20 -7.92
N VAL A 25 3.00 15.59 -7.82
CA VAL A 25 2.25 15.45 -6.57
C VAL A 25 1.87 14.00 -6.35
N TRP A 26 2.16 13.51 -5.15
CA TRP A 26 1.68 12.22 -4.65
C TRP A 26 0.63 12.49 -3.60
N ARG A 27 -0.58 11.98 -3.80
CA ARG A 27 -1.64 12.05 -2.81
C ARG A 27 -1.84 10.68 -2.18
N LEU A 28 -1.82 10.64 -0.85
CA LEU A 28 -2.13 9.47 -0.05
C LEU A 28 -3.37 9.73 0.80
N LYS A 29 -4.15 8.68 1.07
CA LYS A 29 -5.30 8.71 1.98
C LYS A 29 -5.28 7.47 2.86
N ASP A 30 -5.61 7.63 4.14
CA ASP A 30 -5.86 6.49 5.06
C ASP A 30 -7.35 6.31 5.40
N GLY A 31 -8.23 7.07 4.75
CA GLY A 31 -9.69 7.00 4.91
C GLY A 31 -10.26 8.19 5.64
N GLN A 32 -9.44 8.86 6.45
CA GLN A 32 -9.79 10.14 7.09
C GLN A 32 -8.78 11.21 6.71
N GLU A 33 -7.50 10.88 6.85
CA GLU A 33 -6.41 11.80 6.61
C GLU A 33 -6.06 11.83 5.13
N ARG A 34 -5.73 13.03 4.64
CA ARG A 34 -5.17 13.25 3.31
C ARG A 34 -3.78 13.84 3.42
N PHE A 35 -2.84 13.22 2.72
CA PHE A 35 -1.48 13.72 2.57
C PHE A 35 -1.20 14.04 1.12
N GLU A 36 -0.51 15.15 0.87
CA GLU A 36 -0.02 15.51 -0.45
C GLU A 36 1.46 15.88 -0.38
N LEU A 37 2.28 15.07 -1.05
CA LEU A 37 3.69 15.34 -1.22
C LEU A 37 3.90 16.04 -2.54
N TRP A 38 4.34 17.29 -2.47
CA TRP A 38 4.63 18.15 -3.60
C TRP A 38 6.14 18.21 -3.83
N SER A 39 6.57 17.83 -5.02
CA SER A 39 7.96 17.97 -5.47
C SER A 39 8.02 19.07 -6.52
N ASP A 40 8.64 20.20 -6.19
CA ASP A 40 8.87 21.32 -7.10
C ASP A 40 10.28 21.19 -7.69
N TRP A 41 10.33 20.77 -8.95
CA TRP A 41 11.56 20.44 -9.68
C TRP A 41 12.32 21.70 -10.11
N ARG A 42 11.62 22.82 -10.30
CA ARG A 42 12.23 24.11 -10.66
C ARG A 42 13.00 24.74 -9.50
N THR A 43 12.49 24.61 -8.29
CA THR A 43 13.08 25.21 -7.08
C THR A 43 13.86 24.21 -6.21
N GLY A 44 13.76 22.92 -6.51
CA GLY A 44 14.35 21.86 -5.71
C GLY A 44 13.69 21.73 -4.34
N ARG A 45 12.38 21.96 -4.22
CA ARG A 45 11.66 22.01 -2.93
C ARG A 45 10.66 20.87 -2.78
N LEU A 46 10.80 20.08 -1.71
CA LEU A 46 9.77 19.15 -1.25
C LEU A 46 8.87 19.81 -0.22
N ARG A 47 7.57 19.50 -0.27
CA ARG A 47 6.57 19.93 0.72
C ARG A 47 5.61 18.78 0.99
N LEU A 48 5.22 18.61 2.25
CA LEU A 48 4.13 17.74 2.66
C LEU A 48 2.98 18.61 3.19
N LEU A 49 1.80 18.41 2.62
CA LEU A 49 0.55 18.92 3.17
C LEU A 49 -0.18 17.76 3.85
N HIS A 50 -0.76 18.03 5.02
CA HIS A 50 -1.67 17.14 5.73
C HIS A 50 -2.98 17.90 5.93
N ASN A 51 -4.06 17.40 5.32
CA ASN A 51 -5.38 18.04 5.29
C ASN A 51 -5.28 19.52 4.87
N ASP A 52 -4.64 19.77 3.73
CA ASP A 52 -4.38 21.10 3.13
C ASP A 52 -3.44 22.02 3.91
N ARG A 53 -3.01 21.63 5.12
CA ARG A 53 -2.05 22.39 5.92
C ARG A 53 -0.63 21.96 5.59
N LEU A 54 0.25 22.92 5.30
CA LEU A 54 1.67 22.65 5.19
C LEU A 54 2.24 22.22 6.55
N VAL A 55 2.73 20.98 6.64
CA VAL A 55 3.28 20.40 7.87
C VAL A 55 4.78 20.17 7.79
N TRP A 56 5.34 20.06 6.58
CA TRP A 56 6.77 19.89 6.38
C TRP A 56 7.22 20.46 5.04
N ALA A 57 8.43 21.01 5.00
CA ALA A 57 9.06 21.45 3.76
C ALA A 57 10.59 21.39 3.87
N ARG A 58 11.28 21.09 2.77
CA ARG A 58 12.74 21.07 2.71
C ARG A 58 13.24 21.38 1.29
N ASN A 59 14.36 22.08 1.20
CA ASN A 59 15.11 22.20 -0.06
C ASN A 59 16.03 20.98 -0.23
N VAL A 60 16.03 20.43 -1.43
CA VAL A 60 16.61 19.14 -1.75
C VAL A 60 17.31 19.27 -3.10
N GLY A 61 18.64 19.35 -3.07
CA GLY A 61 19.43 19.77 -4.23
C GLY A 61 19.39 18.83 -5.45
N TRP A 62 19.05 17.55 -5.28
CA TRP A 62 18.95 16.63 -6.43
C TRP A 62 17.66 16.84 -7.25
N LEU A 63 16.62 17.45 -6.67
CA LEU A 63 15.36 17.74 -7.38
C LEU A 63 15.56 18.77 -8.51
N SER A 64 16.54 19.66 -8.40
CA SER A 64 16.83 20.66 -9.42
C SER A 64 17.67 20.14 -10.60
N HIS A 65 18.08 18.86 -10.57
CA HIS A 65 18.80 18.21 -11.68
C HIS A 65 18.22 16.82 -11.99
N PRO A 66 16.93 16.70 -12.36
CA PRO A 66 16.26 15.41 -12.37
C PRO A 66 16.58 14.58 -13.61
N THR A 67 17.18 13.41 -13.39
CA THR A 67 17.23 12.31 -14.37
C THR A 67 16.07 11.32 -14.23
N GLY A 68 15.22 11.53 -13.22
CA GLY A 68 14.32 10.50 -12.70
C GLY A 68 15.02 9.56 -11.71
N GLY A 69 14.25 8.65 -11.11
CA GLY A 69 14.72 7.72 -10.07
C GLY A 69 13.65 6.73 -9.66
N MET A 70 14.03 5.74 -8.84
CA MET A 70 13.07 4.86 -8.18
C MET A 70 12.47 5.61 -7.00
N VAL A 71 11.18 5.91 -7.08
CA VAL A 71 10.41 6.62 -6.06
C VAL A 71 9.62 5.61 -5.24
N GLU A 72 9.69 5.78 -3.93
CA GLU A 72 8.95 5.00 -2.95
C GLU A 72 8.10 5.97 -2.12
N VAL A 73 6.78 5.77 -2.16
CA VAL A 73 5.82 6.55 -1.39
C VAL A 73 4.98 5.60 -0.55
N ALA A 74 5.04 5.76 0.77
CA ALA A 74 4.34 4.88 1.68
C ALA A 74 3.46 5.64 2.68
N LEU A 75 2.35 5.01 3.03
CA LEU A 75 1.55 5.31 4.19
C LEU A 75 1.48 4.01 5.00
N VAL A 76 2.30 3.90 6.04
CA VAL A 76 2.45 2.65 6.83
C VAL A 76 2.65 3.02 8.28
N ASP A 77 2.07 2.27 9.22
CA ASP A 77 2.24 2.49 10.67
C ASP A 77 2.06 3.95 11.11
N ARG A 78 1.06 4.62 10.53
CA ARG A 78 0.77 6.06 10.72
C ARG A 78 1.97 6.98 10.43
N GLN A 79 2.73 6.64 9.40
CA GLN A 79 3.83 7.44 8.90
C GLN A 79 3.69 7.62 7.39
N VAL A 80 3.91 8.85 6.93
CA VAL A 80 4.16 9.14 5.52
C VAL A 80 5.66 9.03 5.28
N ILE A 81 6.05 8.19 4.32
CA ILE A 81 7.44 8.01 3.92
C ILE A 81 7.58 8.37 2.45
N PHE A 82 8.64 9.12 2.13
CA PHE A 82 9.09 9.36 0.77
C PHE A 82 10.58 9.07 0.66
N ALA A 83 10.92 8.17 -0.26
CA ALA A 83 12.30 7.85 -0.58
C ALA A 83 12.53 7.88 -2.10
N VAL A 84 13.77 8.18 -2.47
CA VAL A 84 14.24 8.15 -3.86
C VAL A 84 15.56 7.39 -3.89
N ASP A 85 15.63 6.38 -4.77
CA ASP A 85 16.77 5.49 -4.93
C ASP A 85 17.26 4.89 -3.61
N GLY A 86 16.30 4.49 -2.75
CA GLY A 86 16.55 3.89 -1.43
C GLY A 86 16.92 4.90 -0.32
N VAL A 87 17.07 6.19 -0.64
CA VAL A 87 17.35 7.24 0.35
C VAL A 87 16.05 7.87 0.82
N THR A 88 15.77 7.80 2.13
CA THR A 88 14.59 8.42 2.74
C THR A 88 14.77 9.92 2.89
N TRP A 89 13.92 10.71 2.24
CA TRP A 89 13.93 12.17 2.26
C TRP A 89 12.91 12.77 3.22
N LEU A 90 11.81 12.04 3.45
CA LEU A 90 10.75 12.41 4.37
C LEU A 90 10.31 11.17 5.13
N ARG A 91 10.21 11.32 6.46
CA ARG A 91 9.45 10.46 7.34
C ARG A 91 8.65 11.36 8.27
N TYR A 92 7.34 11.34 8.13
CA TYR A 92 6.43 12.17 8.91
C TYR A 92 5.44 11.29 9.68
N PRO A 93 5.59 11.15 11.01
CA PRO A 93 4.58 10.52 11.82
C PRO A 93 3.36 11.43 11.94
N TYR A 94 2.18 10.83 11.99
CA TYR A 94 0.94 11.54 12.28
C TYR A 94 0.11 10.81 13.31
N GLU A 95 -0.70 11.57 14.03
CA GLU A 95 -1.71 11.03 14.92
C GLU A 95 -3.07 11.10 14.23
N SER A 96 -3.89 10.08 14.41
CA SER A 96 -5.31 10.16 14.11
C SER A 96 -6.10 9.53 15.25
N THR A 97 -7.06 10.29 15.76
CA THR A 97 -7.95 9.88 16.84
C THR A 97 -9.22 9.22 16.34
N GLN A 98 -9.45 9.24 15.02
CA GLN A 98 -10.67 8.71 14.40
C GLN A 98 -10.42 7.33 13.77
N PRO A 99 -11.43 6.45 13.77
CA PRO A 99 -11.38 5.21 13.01
C PRO A 99 -11.29 5.50 11.51
N ARG A 100 -10.49 4.69 10.81
CA ARG A 100 -10.28 4.81 9.37
C ARG A 100 -11.50 4.31 8.59
N ASN A 101 -11.96 5.08 7.61
CA ASN A 101 -13.04 4.69 6.70
C ASN A 101 -12.52 3.92 5.49
N ASP A 102 -13.39 3.14 4.86
CA ASP A 102 -13.09 2.48 3.59
C ASP A 102 -12.59 3.45 2.50
N ILE A 103 -11.52 3.05 1.82
CA ILE A 103 -10.83 3.84 0.79
C ILE A 103 -10.81 3.12 -0.55
N LEU A 104 -11.42 3.74 -1.57
CA LEU A 104 -11.38 3.23 -2.94
C LEU A 104 -10.14 3.69 -3.72
N ARG A 105 -9.58 4.85 -3.36
CA ARG A 105 -8.46 5.49 -4.08
C ARG A 105 -7.41 6.00 -3.09
N PRO A 106 -6.64 5.07 -2.48
CA PRO A 106 -5.72 5.41 -1.38
C PRO A 106 -4.46 6.12 -1.87
N ILE A 107 -4.11 6.00 -3.15
CA ILE A 107 -3.01 6.73 -3.77
C ILE A 107 -3.43 7.36 -5.11
N ALA A 108 -2.89 8.54 -5.40
CA ALA A 108 -2.95 9.16 -6.72
C ALA A 108 -1.63 9.89 -7.03
N ILE A 109 -1.31 9.96 -8.32
CA ILE A 109 -0.12 10.65 -8.84
C ILE A 109 -0.60 11.70 -9.83
N GLY A 110 -0.06 12.90 -9.72
CA GLY A 110 -0.36 14.00 -10.62
C GLY A 110 0.85 14.89 -10.84
N GLY A 111 0.69 15.89 -11.71
CA GLY A 111 1.69 16.91 -11.92
C GLY A 111 1.07 18.18 -12.50
N LEU A 112 1.85 19.24 -12.51
CA LEU A 112 1.46 20.54 -13.04
C LEU A 112 2.53 21.02 -14.01
N ARG A 113 2.06 21.62 -15.12
CA ARG A 113 2.87 22.29 -16.17
C ARG A 113 4.00 21.42 -16.70
N GLY A 114 3.76 20.76 -17.84
CA GLY A 114 4.72 19.86 -18.48
C GLY A 114 4.31 18.40 -18.33
N SER A 115 5.28 17.50 -18.46
CA SER A 115 5.09 16.07 -18.55
C SER A 115 6.08 15.29 -17.68
N PHE A 116 5.60 14.16 -17.18
CA PHE A 116 6.40 13.17 -16.47
C PHE A 116 5.88 11.78 -16.84
N ARG A 117 6.74 10.78 -16.71
CA ARG A 117 6.44 9.38 -16.96
C ARG A 117 6.56 8.59 -15.66
N VAL A 118 5.59 7.73 -15.44
CA VAL A 118 5.57 6.77 -14.34
C VAL A 118 5.61 5.38 -14.97
N ASP A 119 6.59 4.57 -14.60
CA ASP A 119 6.73 3.18 -15.07
C ASP A 119 7.15 2.25 -13.92
N GLN A 120 7.00 0.93 -14.12
CA GLN A 120 7.31 -0.08 -13.09
C GLN A 120 6.52 0.08 -11.78
N ILE A 121 5.25 0.50 -11.87
CA ILE A 121 4.38 0.69 -10.70
C ILE A 121 4.15 -0.65 -10.00
N ARG A 122 4.50 -0.72 -8.73
CA ARG A 122 4.20 -1.81 -7.81
C ARG A 122 3.55 -1.23 -6.57
N VAL A 123 2.41 -1.78 -6.18
CA VAL A 123 1.71 -1.40 -4.95
C VAL A 123 1.71 -2.60 -4.02
N TYR A 124 2.34 -2.45 -2.87
CA TYR A 124 2.29 -3.38 -1.76
C TYR A 124 1.27 -2.88 -0.77
N ARG A 125 0.49 -3.80 -0.22
CA ARG A 125 -0.50 -3.52 0.82
C ARG A 125 -0.47 -4.64 1.83
N ASP A 126 -0.84 -4.33 3.06
CA ASP A 126 -1.06 -5.37 4.05
C ASP A 126 -2.33 -6.15 3.71
N VAL A 127 -2.19 -7.48 3.74
CA VAL A 127 -3.30 -8.42 3.65
C VAL A 127 -3.41 -9.11 5.00
N HIS A 128 -4.30 -8.61 5.85
CA HIS A 128 -4.60 -9.27 7.11
C HIS A 128 -5.58 -10.43 6.87
N TYR A 129 -5.13 -11.66 7.16
CA TYR A 129 -6.01 -12.82 7.21
C TYR A 129 -6.75 -12.84 8.55
N LEU A 130 -7.88 -12.12 8.61
CA LEU A 130 -8.76 -12.09 9.79
C LEU A 130 -9.68 -13.32 9.84
N HIS A 131 -10.42 -13.47 10.94
CA HIS A 131 -11.47 -14.48 11.10
C HIS A 131 -12.35 -14.61 9.85
N ALA A 132 -12.81 -15.84 9.59
CA ALA A 132 -13.69 -16.21 8.47
C ALA A 132 -14.95 -15.34 8.29
N TYR A 133 -15.37 -14.66 9.37
CA TYR A 133 -16.57 -13.84 9.44
C TYR A 133 -16.27 -12.34 9.68
N GLY A 134 -15.01 -11.92 9.56
CA GLY A 134 -14.64 -10.50 9.67
C GLY A 134 -14.79 -9.89 11.06
N VAL A 135 -14.98 -10.70 12.12
CA VAL A 135 -15.26 -10.21 13.49
C VAL A 135 -14.06 -9.57 14.20
N GLY A 136 -12.91 -9.39 13.53
CA GLY A 136 -11.71 -8.78 14.11
C GLY A 136 -10.91 -9.68 15.06
N TRP A 137 -11.29 -10.95 15.20
CA TRP A 137 -10.62 -11.91 16.07
C TRP A 137 -9.56 -12.68 15.28
N PRO A 138 -8.46 -13.13 15.92
CA PRO A 138 -7.54 -14.05 15.28
C PRO A 138 -8.29 -15.34 14.92
N TRP A 139 -8.06 -15.84 13.71
CA TRP A 139 -8.51 -17.18 13.35
C TRP A 139 -7.51 -18.21 13.88
N LYS A 140 -8.00 -19.31 14.44
CA LYS A 140 -7.16 -20.44 14.86
C LYS A 140 -7.75 -21.74 14.35
N ALA A 141 -6.89 -22.58 13.80
CA ALA A 141 -7.23 -23.96 13.47
C ALA A 141 -7.66 -24.72 14.74
N SER A 142 -8.73 -25.51 14.64
CA SER A 142 -9.20 -26.33 15.76
C SER A 142 -8.20 -27.45 16.12
N ARG A 143 -7.36 -27.86 15.17
CA ARG A 143 -6.29 -28.84 15.35
C ARG A 143 -5.15 -28.63 14.34
N PRO A 144 -3.96 -29.22 14.56
CA PRO A 144 -2.91 -29.27 13.54
C PRO A 144 -3.37 -30.00 12.27
N LEU A 145 -2.73 -29.66 11.13
CA LEU A 145 -2.88 -30.36 9.86
C LEU A 145 -2.26 -31.75 9.93
N ALA A 146 -2.93 -32.75 9.33
CA ALA A 146 -2.30 -34.03 9.00
C ALA A 146 -1.38 -33.89 7.76
N GLU A 147 -0.62 -34.94 7.45
CA GLU A 147 0.40 -34.92 6.37
C GLU A 147 -0.19 -34.67 4.96
N ASP A 148 -1.41 -35.13 4.73
CA ASP A 148 -2.16 -35.03 3.48
C ASP A 148 -3.17 -33.87 3.44
N GLU A 149 -3.20 -33.05 4.50
CA GLU A 149 -4.12 -31.93 4.65
C GLU A 149 -3.47 -30.59 4.33
N TYR A 150 -4.25 -29.73 3.70
CA TYR A 150 -3.86 -28.41 3.26
C TYR A 150 -4.79 -27.36 3.86
N PHE A 151 -4.18 -26.30 4.37
CA PHE A 151 -4.89 -25.05 4.66
C PHE A 151 -4.86 -24.17 3.41
N VAL A 152 -6.00 -24.10 2.72
CA VAL A 152 -6.16 -23.32 1.50
C VAL A 152 -6.76 -21.97 1.86
N LEU A 153 -6.05 -20.90 1.48
CA LEU A 153 -6.49 -19.51 1.58
C LEU A 153 -6.86 -18.98 0.20
N GLY A 154 -7.93 -18.18 0.16
CA GLY A 154 -8.25 -17.42 -1.03
C GLY A 154 -7.30 -16.23 -1.24
N ASP A 155 -7.27 -15.72 -2.45
CA ASP A 155 -6.52 -14.52 -2.85
C ASP A 155 -7.18 -13.22 -2.34
N ASN A 156 -8.42 -13.28 -1.86
CA ASN A 156 -9.13 -12.16 -1.26
C ASN A 156 -9.85 -12.59 0.03
N SER A 157 -9.20 -12.39 1.18
CA SER A 157 -9.61 -12.93 2.48
C SER A 157 -11.06 -12.63 2.89
N PRO A 158 -11.66 -11.46 2.63
CA PRO A 158 -13.07 -11.23 3.01
C PRO A 158 -14.10 -11.83 2.05
N ALA A 159 -13.72 -12.03 0.78
CA ALA A 159 -14.66 -12.45 -0.27
C ALA A 159 -14.50 -13.93 -0.64
N SER A 160 -13.42 -14.58 -0.22
CA SER A 160 -13.14 -15.96 -0.55
C SER A 160 -13.80 -16.89 0.45
N MET A 161 -14.47 -17.92 -0.07
CA MET A 161 -14.71 -19.12 0.73
C MET A 161 -13.45 -19.94 0.76
N ASP A 162 -12.86 -20.06 1.94
CA ASP A 162 -11.60 -20.78 2.13
C ASP A 162 -11.59 -21.56 3.44
N SER A 163 -10.45 -22.16 3.77
CA SER A 163 -10.33 -23.09 4.91
C SER A 163 -10.71 -22.47 6.25
N ARG A 164 -10.74 -21.13 6.37
CA ARG A 164 -11.20 -20.45 7.59
C ARG A 164 -12.69 -20.69 7.86
N GLN A 165 -13.49 -20.89 6.82
CA GLN A 165 -14.95 -21.04 6.88
C GLN A 165 -15.40 -22.51 6.94
N LEU A 166 -14.48 -23.47 6.76
CA LEU A 166 -14.79 -24.91 6.70
C LEU A 166 -14.94 -25.57 8.09
N GLY A 167 -15.06 -24.79 9.17
CA GLY A 167 -15.36 -25.32 10.50
C GLY A 167 -14.30 -26.28 11.06
N GLY A 168 -13.02 -26.08 10.69
CA GLY A 168 -11.92 -26.96 11.11
C GLY A 168 -11.73 -28.21 10.25
N ARG A 169 -12.44 -28.32 9.12
CA ARG A 169 -12.11 -29.28 8.05
C ARG A 169 -11.04 -28.69 7.15
N PHE A 170 -10.02 -29.48 6.85
CA PHE A 170 -8.97 -29.12 5.90
C PHE A 170 -9.20 -29.77 4.55
N VAL A 171 -8.55 -29.21 3.52
CA VAL A 171 -8.66 -29.69 2.16
C VAL A 171 -7.61 -30.79 1.98
N VAL A 172 -8.00 -31.97 1.50
CA VAL A 172 -7.04 -33.02 1.12
C VAL A 172 -6.59 -32.84 -0.33
N ARG A 173 -5.47 -33.46 -0.70
CA ARG A 173 -4.87 -33.31 -2.05
C ARG A 173 -5.87 -33.56 -3.18
N GLU A 174 -6.74 -34.55 -3.03
CA GLU A 174 -7.71 -35.00 -4.03
C GLU A 174 -8.82 -33.97 -4.26
N GLN A 175 -9.04 -33.07 -3.32
CA GLN A 175 -10.04 -31.99 -3.41
C GLN A 175 -9.49 -30.74 -4.09
N ILE A 176 -8.18 -30.66 -4.34
CA ILE A 176 -7.55 -29.51 -4.99
C ILE A 176 -7.67 -29.67 -6.51
N LEU A 177 -8.61 -28.94 -7.09
CA LEU A 177 -8.78 -28.86 -8.53
C LEU A 177 -8.03 -27.65 -9.09
N GLY A 178 -7.06 -27.88 -9.97
CA GLY A 178 -6.29 -26.83 -10.64
C GLY A 178 -4.93 -26.53 -10.00
N ARG A 179 -4.38 -25.35 -10.27
CA ARG A 179 -3.05 -24.95 -9.81
C ARG A 179 -3.15 -24.24 -8.46
N VAL A 180 -2.35 -24.69 -7.50
CA VAL A 180 -2.15 -24.03 -6.22
C VAL A 180 -0.73 -23.50 -6.11
N TRP A 181 -0.58 -22.32 -5.53
CA TRP A 181 0.71 -21.74 -5.20
C TRP A 181 1.03 -22.07 -3.76
N ARG A 182 2.10 -22.84 -3.54
CA ARG A 182 2.54 -23.19 -2.19
C ARG A 182 3.27 -22.00 -1.59
N SER A 183 2.60 -21.26 -0.71
CA SER A 183 3.25 -20.26 0.12
C SER A 183 4.02 -20.96 1.25
N ARG A 184 5.28 -20.57 1.46
CA ARG A 184 5.99 -20.82 2.72
C ARG A 184 5.94 -19.50 3.47
N LEU A 185 4.90 -19.32 4.26
CA LEU A 185 4.92 -18.23 5.24
C LEU A 185 5.98 -18.61 6.30
N PRO A 186 6.89 -17.68 6.66
CA PRO A 186 7.86 -17.89 7.73
C PRO A 186 7.19 -18.04 9.10
#